data_AF-A0A444L811-F1
#
_entry.id   AF-A0A444L811-F1
#
_cell.length_a   1.000
_cell.length_b   1.000
_cell.length_c   1.000
_cell.angle_alpha   90.00
_cell.angle_beta   90.00
_cell.angle_gamma   90.00
#
_symmetry.space_group_name_H-M   'P 1'
#
loop_
_entity.id
_entity.type
_entity.pdbx_description
1 polymer ?
#
loop_
_entity_poly.entity_id
_entity_poly.type
_entity_poly.pdbx_seq_one_letter_code
_entity_poly.pdbx_strand_id
1 'polypeptide(L)' 'MVFREKAEKDGTMGWVTMPDGSAEYMLICDYNVMWVPFGRWVASCEGGYFVTFWGKIVP' A
#
# COMPACT_ATOMS: atom_id res chain seq x y z
N MET A 1 17.70 -5.87 0.77
CA MET A 1 16.71 -4.80 0.51
C MET A 1 15.70 -5.31 -0.51
N VAL A 2 14.57 -5.87 -0.07
CA VAL A 2 13.50 -6.35 -0.97
C VAL A 2 12.32 -5.37 -0.99
N PHE A 3 12.27 -4.44 -0.03
CA PHE A 3 11.13 -3.53 0.17
C PHE A 3 11.09 -2.34 -0.78
N ARG A 4 12.23 -1.86 -1.28
CA ARG A 4 12.30 -0.61 -2.07
C ARG A 4 11.72 -0.76 -3.48
N GLU A 5 11.98 -1.88 -4.16
CA GLU A 5 11.42 -2.18 -5.49
C GLU A 5 9.91 -2.40 -5.49
N LYS A 6 9.34 -2.99 -4.43
CA LYS A 6 7.88 -3.12 -4.28
C LYS A 6 7.24 -1.78 -3.94
N ALA A 7 7.90 -1.00 -3.09
CA ALA A 7 7.42 0.32 -2.68
C ALA A 7 7.27 1.31 -3.84
N GLU A 8 8.18 1.28 -4.81
CA GLU A 8 8.10 2.18 -5.97
C GLU A 8 6.93 1.85 -6.92
N LYS A 9 6.42 0.62 -6.89
CA LYS A 9 5.31 0.22 -7.75
C LYS A 9 3.96 0.52 -7.12
N ASP A 10 3.78 0.10 -5.86
CA ASP A 10 2.46 0.14 -5.21
C ASP A 10 2.56 0.51 -3.72
N GLY A 11 3.66 1.08 -3.22
CA GLY A 11 3.81 1.39 -1.79
C GLY A 11 3.83 2.87 -1.45
N THR A 12 3.41 3.23 -0.25
CA THR A 12 3.70 4.54 0.34
C THR A 12 5.04 4.47 1.06
N MET A 13 6.01 5.27 0.59
CA MET A 13 7.28 5.49 1.28
C MET A 13 7.20 6.78 2.11
N GLY A 14 7.87 6.79 3.26
CA GLY A 14 8.01 8.02 4.02
C GLY A 14 9.03 7.90 5.15
N TRP A 15 9.29 9.02 5.79
CA TRP A 15 10.20 9.10 6.94
C TRP A 15 9.47 8.65 8.19
N VAL A 16 10.00 7.63 8.85
CA VAL A 16 9.49 7.13 10.13
C VAL A 16 10.53 7.43 11.20
N THR A 17 10.13 8.12 12.27
CA THR A 17 10.98 8.33 13.43
C THR A 17 10.97 7.07 14.28
N MET A 18 12.12 6.44 14.40
CA MET A 18 12.35 5.26 15.20
C MET A 18 12.44 5.63 16.69
N PRO A 19 12.24 4.66 17.61
CA PRO A 19 12.25 4.92 19.05
C PRO A 19 13.59 5.49 19.59
N ASP A 20 14.68 5.32 18.84
CA ASP A 20 16.01 5.86 19.13
C ASP A 20 16.19 7.32 18.68
N GLY A 21 15.16 7.94 18.11
CA GLY A 21 15.18 9.31 17.61
C GLY A 21 15.78 9.45 16.20
N SER A 22 16.20 8.35 15.57
CA SER A 22 16.63 8.36 14.18
C SER A 22 15.42 8.41 13.24
N ALA A 23 15.60 8.98 12.04
CA ALA A 23 14.58 8.97 11.00
C ALA A 23 15.06 8.09 9.84
N GLU A 24 14.30 7.05 9.52
CA GLU A 24 14.59 6.16 8.40
C GLU A 24 13.53 6.35 7.30
N TYR A 25 13.98 6.42 6.05
CA TYR A 25 13.08 6.44 4.90
C TYR A 25 12.73 5.00 4.52
N MET A 26 11.55 4.55 4.90
CA MET A 26 11.12 3.17 4.75
C MET A 26 9.73 3.05 4.11
N LEU A 27 9.41 1.82 3.69
CA LEU A 27 8.08 1.47 3.22
C LEU A 27 7.13 1.55 4.40
N ILE A 28 6.21 2.52 4.37
CA ILE A 28 5.16 2.69 5.37
C ILE A 28 4.04 1.71 5.08
N CYS A 29 3.61 1.61 3.82
CA CYS A 29 2.59 0.66 3.43
C CYS A 29 2.76 0.07 2.05
N ASP A 30 2.70 -1.27 1.97
CA ASP A 30 2.64 -2.01 0.71
C ASP A 30 1.17 -2.13 0.29
N TYR A 31 0.84 -1.73 -0.94
CA TYR A 31 -0.48 -2.00 -1.51
C TYR A 31 -0.39 -3.18 -2.45
N ASN A 32 -1.30 -4.14 -2.27
CA ASN A 32 -1.45 -5.27 -3.17
C ASN A 32 -2.73 -5.07 -3.99
N VAL A 33 -2.57 -4.88 -5.29
CA VAL A 33 -3.69 -4.71 -6.23
C VAL A 33 -3.88 -6.01 -7.00
N MET A 34 -5.07 -6.61 -6.88
CA MET A 34 -5.49 -7.74 -7.70
C MET A 34 -6.70 -7.36 -8.54
N TRP A 35 -6.62 -7.59 -9.85
CA TRP A 35 -7.75 -7.42 -10.74
C TRP A 35 -8.70 -8.62 -10.63
N VAL A 36 -9.98 -8.33 -10.49
CA VAL A 36 -11.04 -9.31 -10.28
C VAL A 36 -12.24 -8.92 -11.16
N PRO A 37 -13.14 -9.85 -11.51
CA PRO A 37 -14.33 -9.49 -12.28
C PRO A 37 -15.06 -8.31 -11.63
N PHE A 38 -15.44 -7.33 -12.45
CA PHE A 38 -16.15 -6.11 -12.03
C PHE A 38 -15.36 -5.10 -11.17
N GLY A 39 -14.03 -5.26 -11.00
CA GLY A 39 -13.22 -4.25 -10.31
C GLY A 39 -11.76 -4.63 -10.06
N ARG A 40 -11.19 -4.04 -9.00
CA ARG A 40 -9.89 -4.40 -8.43
C ARG A 40 -10.03 -4.50 -6.92
N TRP A 41 -9.45 -5.53 -6.34
CA TRP A 41 -9.22 -5.61 -4.91
C TRP A 41 -7.89 -4.91 -4.59
N VAL A 42 -7.91 -4.00 -3.63
CA VAL A 42 -6.75 -3.25 -3.16
C VAL A 42 -6.59 -3.54 -1.68
N ALA A 43 -5.54 -4.27 -1.29
CA ALA A 43 -5.21 -4.51 0.10
C ALA A 43 -4.03 -3.63 0.52
N SER A 44 -4.15 -2.91 1.62
CA SER A 44 -3.07 -2.16 2.27
C SER A 44 -2.83 -2.70 3.68
N CYS A 45 -1.91 -2.09 4.43
CA CYS A 45 -1.70 -2.41 5.84
C CYS A 45 -2.88 -2.08 6.74
N GLU A 46 -3.75 -1.16 6.29
CA GLU A 46 -4.90 -0.69 7.08
C GLU A 46 -6.16 -1.51 6.80
N GLY A 47 -6.24 -2.19 5.65
CA GLY A 47 -7.40 -2.98 5.28
C GLY A 47 -7.44 -3.35 3.80
N GLY A 48 -8.44 -4.16 3.44
CA GLY A 48 -8.74 -4.51 2.05
C GLY A 48 -9.97 -3.76 1.55
N TYR A 49 -9.91 -3.27 0.32
CA TYR A 49 -10.98 -2.51 -0.31
C TYR A 49 -11.25 -3.05 -1.71
N PHE A 50 -12.51 -3.27 -2.05
CA PHE A 50 -12.92 -3.59 -3.41
C PHE A 50 -13.33 -2.32 -4.16
N VAL A 51 -12.59 -1.98 -5.20
CA VAL A 51 -12.88 -0.86 -6.09
C VAL A 51 -13.56 -1.38 -7.35
N THR A 52 -14.84 -1.08 -7.51
CA THR A 52 -15.60 -1.44 -8.72
C THR A 52 -15.10 -0.67 -9.95
N PHE A 53 -15.40 -1.15 -11.17
CA PHE A 53 -15.09 -0.41 -12.42
C PHE A 53 -15.70 1.00 -12.47
N TRP A 54 -16.80 1.22 -11.75
CA TRP A 54 -17.48 2.51 -11.66
C TRP A 54 -16.84 3.46 -10.62
N GLY A 55 -15.69 3.09 -10.07
CA GLY A 55 -14.97 3.90 -9.07
C GLY A 55 -15.58 3.86 -7.67
N LYS A 56 -16.63 3.04 -7.44
CA LYS A 56 -17.18 2.84 -6.09
C LYS A 56 -16.26 1.97 -5.26
N ILE A 57 -15.93 2.43 -4.06
CA ILE A 57 -15.13 1.69 -3.07
C ILE A 57 -16.09 0.97 -2.11
N VAL A 58 -15.87 -0.33 -1.95
CA VAL A 58 -16.55 -1.19 -0.98
C VAL A 58 -15.50 -1.65 0.03
N PRO A 59 -15.57 -1.21 1.30
CA PRO A 59 -14.68 -1.65 2.36
C PRO A 59 -14.94 -3.11 2.77
#